data_AF-X0GWC3-F1
#
_entry.id   AF-X0GWC3-F1
#
_cell.length_a   1.000
_cell.length_b   1.000
_cell.length_c   1.000
_cell.angle_alpha   90.00
_cell.angle_beta   90.00
_cell.angle_gamma   90.00
#
_symmetry.space_group_name_H-M   'P 1'
#
loop_
_entity.id
_entity.type
_entity.pdbx_description
1 polymer ?
#
loop_
_entity_poly.entity_id
_entity_poly.type
_entity_poly.pdbx_seq_one_letter_code
_entity_poly.pdbx_strand_id
1 'polypeptide(L)' 'MDYSLLSTPPSCCADFALVPIGTGNPSITAELAEVQRYLKSSGLKHTMHSTGTML' A
#
# COMPACT_ATOMS: atom_id res chain seq x y z
N MET A 1 26.51 7.55 10.64
CA MET A 1 25.30 7.69 11.47
C MET A 1 24.77 6.28 11.70
N ASP A 2 24.56 5.91 12.96
CA ASP A 2 23.94 4.64 13.30
C ASP A 2 22.42 4.85 13.41
N TYR A 3 21.68 4.38 12.41
CA TYR A 3 20.22 4.53 12.34
C TYR A 3 19.49 3.59 13.30
N SER A 4 20.17 2.61 13.90
CA SER A 4 19.55 1.68 14.87
C SER A 4 19.20 2.33 16.20
N LEU A 5 19.77 3.52 16.48
CA LEU A 5 19.50 4.32 17.67
C LEU A 5 18.23 5.17 17.57
N LEU A 6 17.58 5.22 16.41
CA LEU A 6 16.34 5.98 16.22
C LEU A 6 15.14 5.17 16.67
N SER A 7 14.33 5.74 17.56
CA SER A 7 13.05 5.15 17.99
C SER A 7 12.03 5.12 16.84
N THR A 8 11.29 4.03 16.72
CA THR A 8 10.17 3.93 15.76
C THR A 8 9.06 4.92 16.13
N PRO A 9 8.56 5.74 15.18
CA PRO A 9 7.41 6.60 15.41
C PRO A 9 6.17 5.79 15.82
N PRO A 10 5.29 6.33 16.69
CA PRO A 10 4.07 5.63 17.13
C PRO A 10 3.00 5.52 16.04
N SER A 11 3.09 6.33 14.98
CA SER A 11 2.19 6.30 13.83
C SER A 11 2.94 6.65 12.55
N CYS A 12 2.40 6.20 11.43
CA CYS A 12 2.86 6.49 10.09
C CYS A 12 1.64 6.79 9.22
N CYS A 13 1.81 7.69 8.26
CA CYS A 13 0.89 7.86 7.16
C CYS A 13 1.68 7.66 5.87
N ALA A 14 1.14 6.85 4.97
CA ALA A 14 1.82 6.48 3.74
C ALA A 14 0.83 6.46 2.57
N ASP A 15 1.30 6.87 1.39
CA ASP A 15 0.58 6.69 0.14
C ASP A 15 1.41 5.81 -0.78
N PHE A 16 0.77 4.83 -1.41
CA PHE A 16 1.44 3.88 -2.29
C PHE A 16 0.62 3.58 -3.55
N ALA A 17 1.32 3.24 -4.62
CA ALA A 17 0.74 2.76 -5.87
C ALA A 17 1.34 1.39 -6.23
N LEU A 18 0.48 0.40 -6.49
CA LEU A 18 0.92 -0.92 -6.94
C LEU A 18 0.95 -0.97 -8.47
N VAL A 19 2.12 -1.28 -9.03
CA VAL A 19 2.32 -1.47 -10.46
C VAL A 19 2.94 -2.85 -10.70
N PRO A 20 2.14 -3.88 -11.02
CA PRO A 20 2.68 -5.20 -11.34
C PRO A 20 3.37 -5.19 -12.71
N ILE A 21 4.52 -5.87 -12.80
CA ILE A 21 5.35 -5.93 -14.01
C ILE A 21 5.41 -7.38 -14.50
N GLY A 22 5.29 -7.58 -15.82
CA GLY A 22 5.44 -8.90 -16.44
C GLY A 22 4.19 -9.79 -16.37
N THR A 23 3.02 -9.23 -16.14
CA THR A 23 1.73 -9.98 -16.06
C THR A 23 1.23 -10.50 -17.41
N GLY A 24 1.77 -9.99 -18.53
CA GLY A 24 1.25 -10.28 -19.87
C GLY A 24 -0.17 -9.74 -20.13
N ASN A 25 -0.74 -9.00 -19.17
CA ASN A 25 -2.07 -8.41 -19.23
C ASN A 25 -1.99 -6.92 -18.85
N PRO A 26 -2.49 -6.00 -19.68
CA PRO A 26 -2.47 -4.57 -19.36
C PRO A 26 -3.36 -4.17 -18.17
N SER A 27 -4.33 -5.00 -17.80
CA SER A 27 -5.21 -4.75 -16.67
C SER A 27 -4.56 -5.16 -15.35
N ILE A 28 -4.59 -4.26 -14.36
CA ILE A 28 -4.05 -4.46 -13.00
C ILE A 28 -5.15 -4.53 -11.93
N THR A 29 -6.41 -4.58 -12.36
CA THR A 29 -7.59 -4.45 -11.50
C THR A 29 -7.75 -5.61 -10.52
N ALA A 30 -7.32 -6.81 -10.89
CA ALA A 30 -7.42 -8.00 -10.05
C ALA A 30 -6.47 -7.90 -8.85
N GLU A 31 -5.23 -7.49 -9.09
CA GLU A 31 -4.18 -7.31 -8.09
C GLU A 31 -4.54 -6.16 -7.15
N LEU A 32 -5.02 -5.03 -7.69
CA LEU A 32 -5.54 -3.93 -6.88
C LEU A 32 -6.71 -4.39 -5.98
N ALA A 33 -7.64 -5.18 -6.50
CA ALA A 33 -8.75 -5.70 -5.72
C ALA A 33 -8.30 -6.62 -4.57
N GLU A 34 -7.24 -7.42 -4.78
CA GLU A 34 -6.65 -8.22 -3.70
C GLU A 34 -6.02 -7.37 -2.61
N VAL A 35 -5.24 -6.35 -2.98
CA VAL A 35 -4.68 -5.40 -2.01
C VAL A 35 -5.78 -4.73 -1.20
N GLN A 36 -6.86 -4.27 -1.85
CA GLN A 36 -7.98 -3.64 -1.15
C GLN A 36 -8.68 -4.63 -0.20
N ARG A 37 -8.82 -5.90 -0.57
CA ARG A 37 -9.35 -6.94 0.34
C ARG A 37 -8.43 -7.14 1.55
N TYR A 38 -7.12 -7.19 1.32
CA TYR A 38 -6.13 -7.33 2.37
C TYR A 38 -6.13 -6.14 3.34
N LEU A 39 -6.16 -4.91 2.82
CA LEU A 39 -6.25 -3.68 3.62
C LEU A 39 -7.53 -3.62 4.45
N LYS A 40 -8.66 -4.10 3.91
CA LYS A 40 -9.91 -4.23 4.69
C LYS A 40 -9.77 -5.23 5.83
N SER A 41 -9.06 -6.35 5.62
CA SER A 41 -8.83 -7.34 6.69
C SER A 41 -7.82 -6.90 7.74
N SER A 42 -6.92 -5.97 7.43
CA SER A 42 -5.87 -5.52 8.36
C SER A 42 -6.39 -4.59 9.46
N GLY A 43 -7.58 -4.00 9.29
CA GLY A 43 -8.15 -3.00 10.19
C GLY A 43 -7.45 -1.63 10.10
N LEU A 44 -6.51 -1.46 9.17
CA LEU A 44 -5.89 -0.17 8.91
C LEU A 44 -6.89 0.79 8.27
N LYS A 45 -6.83 2.06 8.69
CA LYS A 45 -7.54 3.13 7.99
C LYS A 45 -6.91 3.25 6.61
N HIS A 46 -7.73 3.28 5.56
CA HIS A 46 -7.22 3.42 4.21
C HIS A 46 -8.25 4.11 3.31
N THR A 47 -7.77 4.84 2.30
CA THR A 47 -8.59 5.47 1.27
C THR A 47 -7.91 5.32 -0.08
N MET A 48 -8.60 4.66 -1.03
CA MET A 48 -8.13 4.54 -2.41
C MET A 48 -8.52 5.78 -3.22
N HIS A 49 -7.61 6.27 -4.05
CA HIS A 49 -7.85 7.34 -5.03
C HIS A 49 -7.29 6.93 -6.40
N SER A 50 -7.40 7.82 -7.38
CA SER A 50 -7.06 7.54 -8.79
C SER A 50 -5.59 7.19 -9.03
N THR A 51 -4.69 7.57 -8.12
CA THR A 51 -3.24 7.41 -8.29
C THR A 51 -2.60 6.50 -7.24
N GLY A 52 -3.37 5.94 -6.30
CA GLY A 52 -2.80 5.22 -5.18
C GLY A 52 -3.79 4.88 -4.06
N THR A 53 -3.24 4.52 -2.92
CA THR A 53 -3.98 4.24 -1.69
C THR A 53 -3.22 4.83 -0.51
N MET A 54 -3.90 5.73 0.19
CA MET A 54 -3.44 6.33 1.43
C MET A 54 -3.81 5.43 2.61
N LEU A 55 -2.87 5.26 3.55
CA LEU A 55 -2.98 4.50 4.81
C LEU A 55 -2.76 5.43 6.02
#